data_AF-A0A956XS52-F1
#
_entry.id   AF-A0A956XS52-F1
#
_cell.length_a   1.000
_cell.length_b   1.000
_cell.length_c   1.000
_cell.angle_alpha   90.00
_cell.angle_beta   90.00
_cell.angle_gamma   90.00
#
_symmetry.space_group_name_H-M   'P 1'
#
loop_
_entity.id
_entity.type
_entity.pdbx_description
1 polymer ?
#
loop_
_entity_poly.entity_id
_entity_poly.type
_entity_poly.pdbx_seq_one_letter_code
_entity_poly.pdbx_strand_id
1 'polypeptide(L)'
;MAITAAMVKELREMTGAGPLDCKKALEEFDGDLQKAAESLREKGIAKAQKKLSKGRTMNEGVIEVYQHFNKRLAVVVEVNCETDFVAKTDQFQTFAKDIALHISSMRPLYIKREDIPESVVAYETDMQMRAEDLAGKP
;
A
#
# COMPACT_ATOMS: atom_id res chain seq x y z
N MET A 1 -18.25 24.08 13.78
CA MET A 1 -17.10 24.81 14.40
C MET A 1 -16.36 25.58 13.29
N ALA A 2 -15.68 26.70 13.56
CA ALA A 2 -14.91 27.39 12.52
C ALA A 2 -13.59 26.65 12.23
N ILE A 3 -13.41 26.14 11.01
CA ILE A 3 -12.18 25.44 10.61
C ILE A 3 -11.05 26.45 10.44
N THR A 4 -9.99 26.30 11.23
CA THR A 4 -8.84 27.21 11.20
C THR A 4 -7.77 26.74 10.21
N ALA A 5 -6.94 27.66 9.73
CA ALA A 5 -5.80 27.32 8.88
C ALA A 5 -4.79 26.40 9.57
N ALA A 6 -4.67 26.50 10.91
CA ALA A 6 -3.81 25.64 11.70
C ALA A 6 -4.28 24.18 11.67
N MET A 7 -5.59 23.94 11.83
CA MET A 7 -6.17 22.59 11.76
C MET A 7 -5.97 21.95 10.38
N VAL A 8 -6.14 22.75 9.31
CA VAL A 8 -5.91 22.27 7.94
C VAL A 8 -4.44 21.89 7.74
N LYS A 9 -3.51 22.69 8.28
CA LYS A 9 -2.07 22.42 8.22
C LYS A 9 -1.73 21.13 8.97
N GLU A 10 -2.23 20.97 10.19
CA GLU A 10 -2.01 19.79 11.02
C GLU A 10 -2.52 18.51 10.34
N LEU A 11 -3.77 18.51 9.84
CA LEU A 11 -4.31 17.37 9.12
C LEU A 11 -3.52 17.03 7.85
N ARG A 12 -3.03 18.05 7.15
CA ARG A 12 -2.18 17.86 5.97
C ARG A 12 -0.82 17.25 6.33
N GLU A 13 -0.20 17.65 7.43
CA GLU A 13 1.06 17.08 7.89
C GLU A 13 0.89 15.61 8.28
N MET A 14 -0.24 15.25 8.89
CA MET A 14 -0.56 13.87 9.26
C MET A 14 -0.86 12.98 8.05
N THR A 15 -1.55 13.49 7.03
CA THR A 15 -2.12 12.66 5.95
C THR A 15 -1.43 12.82 4.60
N GLY A 16 -0.70 13.92 4.39
CA GLY A 16 -0.15 14.30 3.08
C GLY A 16 -1.20 14.74 2.06
N ALA A 17 -2.48 14.85 2.44
CA ALA A 17 -3.56 15.19 1.51
C ALA A 17 -3.50 16.67 1.05
N GLY A 18 -4.19 16.96 -0.07
CA GLY A 18 -4.27 18.32 -0.59
C GLY A 18 -4.96 19.28 0.40
N PRO A 19 -4.57 20.56 0.48
CA PRO A 19 -5.14 21.52 1.44
C PRO A 19 -6.67 21.64 1.38
N LEU A 20 -7.23 21.60 0.16
CA LEU A 20 -8.68 21.68 -0.04
C LEU A 20 -9.41 20.42 0.44
N ASP A 21 -8.82 19.24 0.21
CA ASP A 21 -9.38 17.98 0.69
C ASP A 21 -9.35 17.92 2.22
N CYS A 22 -8.27 18.40 2.85
CA CYS A 22 -8.16 18.53 4.30
C CYS A 22 -9.23 19.46 4.88
N LYS A 23 -9.40 20.64 4.28
CA LYS A 23 -10.42 21.60 4.72
C LYS A 23 -11.83 21.00 4.63
N LYS A 24 -12.18 20.37 3.51
CA LYS A 24 -13.50 19.74 3.31
C LYS A 24 -13.74 18.60 4.30
N ALA A 25 -12.72 17.77 4.56
CA ALA A 25 -12.84 16.69 5.54
C ALA A 25 -13.07 17.26 6.96
N LEU A 26 -12.35 18.32 7.33
CA LEU A 26 -12.58 18.98 8.62
C LEU A 26 -13.98 19.61 8.72
N GLU A 27 -14.50 20.19 7.64
CA GLU A 27 -15.87 20.71 7.61
C GLU A 27 -16.92 19.61 7.75
N GLU A 28 -16.69 18.43 7.14
CA GLU A 28 -17.59 17.27 7.18
C GLU A 28 -17.69 16.64 8.58
N PHE A 29 -16.59 16.67 9.35
CA PHE A 29 -16.53 16.09 10.70
C PHE A 29 -16.43 17.14 11.81
N ASP A 30 -16.94 18.35 11.56
CA ASP A 30 -17.01 19.44 12.55
C ASP A 30 -15.69 19.79 13.25
N GLY A 31 -14.56 19.55 12.58
CA GLY A 31 -13.21 19.81 13.10
C GLY A 31 -12.56 18.63 13.83
N ASP A 32 -13.19 17.45 13.86
CA ASP A 32 -12.60 16.23 14.40
C ASP A 32 -11.45 15.73 13.50
N LEU A 33 -10.21 15.93 13.96
CA LEU A 33 -9.00 15.58 13.21
C LEU A 33 -8.88 14.08 12.92
N GLN A 34 -9.27 13.22 13.87
CA GLN A 34 -9.13 11.77 13.70
C GLN A 34 -10.10 11.25 12.66
N LYS A 35 -11.38 11.62 12.77
CA LYS A 35 -12.40 11.22 11.78
C LYS A 35 -12.11 11.80 10.40
N ALA A 36 -11.63 13.04 10.34
CA ALA A 36 -11.21 13.63 9.07
C ALA A 36 -10.03 12.88 8.43
N ALA A 37 -9.04 12.45 9.23
CA ALA A 37 -7.92 11.65 8.74
C ALA A 37 -8.35 10.27 8.24
N GLU A 38 -9.24 9.60 8.96
CA GLU A 38 -9.82 8.31 8.55
C GLU A 38 -10.60 8.44 7.24
N SER A 39 -11.47 9.44 7.13
CA SER A 39 -12.22 9.71 5.89
C SER A 39 -11.30 10.03 4.71
N LEU A 40 -10.22 10.80 4.93
CA LEU A 40 -9.22 11.06 3.89
C LEU A 40 -8.50 9.79 3.45
N ARG A 41 -8.22 8.87 4.38
CA ARG A 41 -7.62 7.57 4.08
C ARG A 41 -8.53 6.71 3.22
N GLU A 42 -9.82 6.61 3.57
CA GLU A 42 -10.83 5.90 2.77
C GLU A 42 -10.96 6.49 1.36
N LYS A 43 -11.11 7.81 1.28
CA LYS A 43 -11.17 8.55 -0.01
C LYS A 43 -9.88 8.37 -0.82
N GLY A 44 -8.74 8.27 -0.15
CA GLY A 44 -7.44 7.99 -0.76
C GLY A 44 -7.40 6.62 -1.44
N ILE A 45 -7.89 5.57 -0.78
CA ILE A 45 -8.00 4.21 -1.34
C ILE A 45 -8.87 4.22 -2.60
N ALA A 46 -10.06 4.86 -2.53
CA ALA A 46 -10.95 4.95 -3.68
C ALA A 46 -10.32 5.72 -4.86
N LYS A 47 -9.61 6.83 -4.58
CA LYS A 47 -8.87 7.59 -5.59
C LYS A 47 -7.76 6.77 -6.24
N ALA A 48 -7.03 5.96 -5.46
CA ALA A 48 -5.97 5.08 -5.97
C ALA A 48 -6.54 4.03 -6.94
N GLN A 49 -7.62 3.34 -6.56
CA GLN A 49 -8.31 2.38 -7.44
C GLN A 49 -8.79 3.04 -8.75
N LYS A 50 -9.36 4.24 -8.66
CA LYS A 50 -9.79 4.99 -9.85
C LYS A 50 -8.63 5.45 -10.74
N LYS A 51 -7.44 5.68 -10.19
CA LYS A 51 -6.25 5.99 -11.02
C LYS A 51 -5.79 4.76 -11.80
N LEU A 52 -5.82 3.58 -11.20
CA LEU A 52 -5.47 2.31 -11.85
C LEU A 52 -6.43 1.98 -12.99
N SER A 53 -7.73 2.24 -12.82
CA SER A 53 -8.74 1.94 -13.86
C SER A 53 -8.72 2.88 -15.07
N LYS A 54 -7.95 3.97 -15.03
CA LYS A 54 -7.86 4.96 -16.11
C LYS A 54 -6.83 4.62 -17.20
N GLY A 55 -6.25 3.41 -17.18
CA GLY A 55 -5.26 2.99 -18.18
C GLY A 55 -3.98 3.84 -18.16
N ARG A 56 -3.65 4.46 -17.02
CA ARG A 56 -2.40 5.21 -16.84
C ARG A 56 -1.25 4.20 -16.77
N THR A 57 -0.22 4.41 -17.58
CA THR A 57 0.98 3.56 -17.56
C THR A 57 1.99 4.10 -16.55
N MET A 58 2.63 3.21 -15.79
CA MET A 58 3.67 3.54 -14.82
C MET A 58 4.99 2.91 -15.29
N ASN A 59 5.70 3.61 -16.18
CA ASN A 59 6.95 3.12 -16.78
C ASN A 59 8.21 3.69 -16.10
N GLU A 60 8.04 4.68 -15.23
CA GLU A 60 9.13 5.23 -14.42
C GLU A 60 9.16 4.53 -13.07
N GLY A 61 10.20 4.73 -12.27
CA GLY A 61 10.29 4.12 -10.95
C GLY A 61 11.71 3.91 -10.47
N VAL A 62 11.86 2.98 -9.54
CA VAL A 62 13.16 2.58 -8.98
C VAL A 62 13.27 1.06 -8.91
N ILE A 63 14.49 0.57 -9.08
CA ILE A 63 14.88 -0.77 -8.68
C ILE A 63 15.62 -0.63 -7.36
N GLU A 64 14.99 -1.06 -6.27
CA GLU A 64 15.58 -1.01 -4.94
C GLU A 64 16.26 -2.35 -4.61
N VAL A 65 17.48 -2.27 -4.08
CA VAL A 65 18.26 -3.43 -3.67
C VAL A 65 18.55 -3.35 -2.18
N TYR A 66 17.89 -4.20 -1.41
CA TYR A 66 18.16 -4.35 0.01
C TYR A 66 19.09 -5.52 0.26
N GLN A 67 20.27 -5.27 0.84
CA GLN A 67 21.15 -6.31 1.37
C GLN A 67 20.99 -6.40 2.89
N HIS A 68 20.68 -7.59 3.38
CA HIS A 68 20.58 -7.80 4.83
C HIS A 68 21.97 -7.69 5.49
N PHE A 69 22.02 -7.25 6.75
CA PHE A 69 23.26 -6.88 7.44
C PHE A 69 24.32 -7.99 7.47
N ASN A 70 23.89 -9.26 7.48
CA ASN A 70 24.77 -10.43 7.50
C ASN A 70 25.25 -10.89 6.11
N LYS A 71 24.87 -10.19 5.04
CA LYS A 71 25.23 -10.48 3.64
C LYS A 71 24.80 -11.85 3.12
N ARG A 72 23.86 -12.53 3.77
CA ARG A 72 23.35 -13.86 3.35
C ARG A 72 22.04 -13.79 2.57
N LEU A 73 21.38 -12.64 2.57
CA LEU A 73 20.11 -12.40 1.93
C LEU A 73 20.15 -11.04 1.24
N ALA A 74 19.64 -10.98 0.02
CA ALA A 74 19.37 -9.74 -0.67
C ALA A 74 17.97 -9.81 -1.31
N VAL A 75 17.32 -8.66 -1.40
CA VAL A 75 16.05 -8.47 -2.09
C VAL A 75 16.26 -7.43 -3.17
N VAL A 76 15.73 -7.71 -4.36
CA VAL A 76 15.61 -6.74 -5.45
C VAL A 76 14.11 -6.56 -5.70
N VAL A 77 13.65 -5.32 -5.72
CA VAL A 77 12.25 -5.00 -6.01
C VAL A 77 12.17 -3.83 -6.98
N GLU A 78 11.32 -3.96 -7.99
CA GLU A 78 10.94 -2.87 -8.88
C GLU A 78 9.68 -2.20 -8.34
N VAL A 79 9.73 -0.89 -8.14
CA VAL A 79 8.58 -0.08 -7.71
C VAL A 79 8.36 1.03 -8.73
N ASN A 80 7.30 0.90 -9.52
CA ASN A 80 7.00 1.84 -10.58
C ASN A 80 6.12 3.01 -10.11
N CYS A 81 6.29 4.15 -10.78
CA CYS A 81 5.45 5.34 -10.71
C CYS A 81 5.31 5.95 -12.12
N GLU A 82 4.56 7.05 -12.20
CA GLU A 82 4.26 7.66 -13.51
C GLU A 82 5.37 8.57 -14.03
N THR A 83 6.13 9.21 -13.13
CA THR A 83 7.15 10.20 -13.51
C THR A 83 8.43 10.01 -12.71
N ASP A 84 9.56 10.32 -13.34
CA ASP A 84 10.88 10.27 -12.71
C ASP A 84 11.02 11.26 -11.55
N PHE A 85 10.30 12.38 -11.60
CA PHE A 85 10.24 13.36 -10.50
C PHE A 85 9.76 12.72 -9.20
N VAL A 86 8.75 11.85 -9.26
CA VAL A 86 8.25 11.13 -8.07
C VAL A 86 9.27 10.09 -7.61
N ALA A 87 9.86 9.34 -8.55
CA ALA A 87 10.87 8.32 -8.26
C ALA A 87 12.08 8.88 -7.48
N LYS A 88 12.42 10.15 -7.72
CA LYS A 88 13.54 10.84 -7.07
C LYS A 88 13.21 11.43 -5.69
N THR A 89 11.97 11.36 -5.22
CA THR A 89 11.60 11.88 -3.90
C THR A 89 12.06 10.96 -2.77
N ASP A 90 12.50 11.54 -1.65
CA ASP A 90 12.91 10.77 -0.46
C ASP A 90 11.78 9.85 0.05
N GLN A 91 10.54 10.30 -0.08
CA GLN A 91 9.37 9.54 0.35
C GLN A 91 9.16 8.28 -0.50
N PHE A 92 9.37 8.37 -1.83
CA PHE A 92 9.26 7.21 -2.72
C PHE A 92 10.42 6.24 -2.55
N GLN A 93 11.65 6.76 -2.40
CA GLN A 93 12.85 5.96 -2.13
C GLN A 93 12.72 5.19 -0.81
N THR A 94 12.25 5.87 0.24
CA THR A 94 12.00 5.24 1.55
C THR A 94 10.94 4.15 1.45
N PHE A 95 9.84 4.42 0.72
CA PHE A 95 8.79 3.43 0.49
C PHE A 95 9.31 2.16 -0.22
N ALA A 96 10.12 2.31 -1.28
CA ALA A 96 10.70 1.16 -1.98
C ALA A 96 11.62 0.33 -1.06
N LYS A 97 12.44 1.01 -0.24
CA LYS A 97 13.29 0.37 0.77
C LYS A 97 12.49 -0.41 1.81
N ASP A 98 11.40 0.17 2.30
CA ASP A 98 10.52 -0.47 3.28
C ASP A 98 9.85 -1.72 2.70
N ILE A 99 9.45 -1.67 1.41
CA ILE A 99 8.96 -2.87 0.69
C ILE A 99 10.05 -3.94 0.63
N ALA A 100 11.27 -3.57 0.23
CA ALA A 100 12.37 -4.53 0.12
C ALA A 100 12.69 -5.19 1.48
N LEU A 101 12.66 -4.41 2.56
CA LEU A 101 12.82 -4.90 3.93
C LEU A 101 11.67 -5.85 4.33
N HIS A 102 10.42 -5.50 4.01
CA HIS A 102 9.27 -6.36 4.25
C HIS A 102 9.42 -7.71 3.54
N ILE A 103 9.75 -7.69 2.25
CA ILE A 103 9.95 -8.91 1.44
C ILE A 103 11.05 -9.79 2.05
N SER A 104 12.14 -9.18 2.54
CA SER A 104 13.24 -9.91 3.17
C SER A 104 12.81 -10.69 4.41
N SER A 105 11.79 -10.21 5.11
CA SER A 105 11.28 -10.82 6.35
C SER A 105 10.13 -11.80 6.08
N MET A 106 9.21 -11.45 5.19
CA MET A 106 7.97 -12.22 4.96
C MET A 106 8.11 -13.28 3.86
N ARG A 107 9.08 -13.13 2.96
CA ARG A 107 9.31 -14.01 1.80
C ARG A 107 8.02 -14.35 1.03
N PRO A 108 7.24 -13.35 0.56
CA PRO A 108 6.06 -13.59 -0.25
C PRO A 108 6.45 -14.26 -1.57
N LEU A 109 5.58 -15.16 -2.07
CA LEU A 109 5.80 -15.86 -3.34
C LEU A 109 5.14 -15.17 -4.54
N TYR A 110 4.13 -14.34 -4.29
CA TYR A 110 3.32 -13.67 -5.30
C TYR A 110 3.07 -12.22 -4.88
N ILE A 111 2.86 -11.32 -5.85
CA ILE A 111 2.64 -9.89 -5.58
C ILE A 111 1.14 -9.64 -5.35
N LYS A 112 0.28 -10.25 -6.17
CA LYS A 112 -1.17 -10.15 -6.08
C LYS A 112 -1.80 -11.52 -5.96
N ARG A 113 -3.05 -11.55 -5.52
CA ARG A 113 -3.82 -12.79 -5.38
C ARG A 113 -4.05 -13.46 -6.74
N GLU A 114 -4.22 -12.65 -7.78
CA GLU A 114 -4.45 -13.11 -9.15
C GLU A 114 -3.20 -13.71 -9.80
N ASP A 115 -2.01 -13.43 -9.24
CA ASP A 115 -0.74 -14.00 -9.73
C ASP A 115 -0.55 -15.46 -9.29
N ILE A 116 -1.41 -15.96 -8.40
CA ILE A 116 -1.35 -17.34 -7.89
C ILE A 116 -1.89 -18.29 -8.98
N PRO A 117 -1.10 -19.26 -9.48
CA PRO A 117 -1.57 -20.20 -10.47
C PRO A 117 -2.76 -21.01 -9.96
N GLU A 118 -3.77 -21.20 -10.82
CA GLU A 118 -4.97 -21.97 -10.47
C GLU A 118 -4.65 -23.41 -10.05
N SER A 119 -3.60 -24.00 -10.61
CA SER A 119 -3.10 -25.33 -10.23
C SER A 119 -2.65 -25.39 -8.77
N VAL A 120 -2.00 -24.33 -8.26
CA VAL A 120 -1.59 -24.23 -6.85
C VAL A 120 -2.82 -24.09 -5.96
N VAL A 121 -3.76 -23.24 -6.33
CA VAL A 121 -5.00 -23.05 -5.56
C VAL A 121 -5.80 -24.35 -5.49
N ALA A 122 -5.99 -25.03 -6.61
CA ALA A 122 -6.73 -26.28 -6.68
C ALA A 122 -6.05 -27.37 -5.84
N TYR A 123 -4.73 -27.49 -5.93
CA TYR A 123 -3.95 -28.44 -5.15
C TYR A 123 -4.07 -28.19 -3.64
N GLU A 124 -3.86 -26.95 -3.20
CA GLU A 124 -3.96 -26.57 -1.78
C GLU A 124 -5.40 -26.75 -1.25
N THR A 125 -6.42 -26.45 -2.06
CA THR A 125 -7.83 -26.61 -1.66
C THR A 125 -8.18 -28.08 -1.48
N ASP A 126 -7.80 -28.95 -2.42
CA ASP A 126 -8.00 -30.41 -2.30
C ASP A 126 -7.26 -30.99 -1.10
N MET A 127 -6.03 -30.55 -0.83
CA MET A 127 -5.28 -30.93 0.37
C MET A 127 -5.99 -30.53 1.66
N GLN A 128 -6.54 -29.31 1.74
CA GLN A 128 -7.27 -28.84 2.92
C GLN A 128 -8.57 -29.61 3.15
N MET A 129 -9.36 -29.85 2.09
CA MET A 129 -10.58 -30.65 2.18
C MET A 129 -10.29 -32.07 2.70
N ARG A 130 -9.25 -32.72 2.16
CA ARG A 130 -8.84 -34.06 2.64
C ARG A 130 -8.37 -34.05 4.09
N ALA A 131 -7.71 -32.98 4.54
CA ALA A 131 -7.28 -32.85 5.92
C ALA A 131 -8.48 -32.70 6.88
N GLU A 132 -9.50 -31.91 6.49
CA GLU A 132 -10.75 -31.77 7.25
C GLU A 132 -11.52 -33.10 7.31
N ASP A 133 -11.62 -33.82 6.20
CA ASP A 133 -12.25 -35.14 6.13
C ASP A 133 -11.56 -36.19 7.01
N LEU A 134 -10.24 -36.05 7.22
CA LEU A 134 -9.47 -36.90 8.14
C LEU A 134 -9.65 -36.48 9.60
N ALA A 135 -9.72 -35.18 9.89
CA ALA A 135 -9.93 -34.66 11.23
C ALA A 135 -11.36 -34.90 11.76
N GLY A 136 -12.34 -35.03 10.88
CA GLY A 136 -13.74 -35.34 11.22
C GLY A 136 -14.04 -36.83 11.42
N LYS A 137 -13.06 -37.71 11.21
CA LYS A 137 -13.20 -39.15 11.50
C LYS A 137 -12.73 -39.42 12.94
N PRO A 138 -13.47 -40.25 13.71
CA PRO A 138 -13.11 -40.58 15.09
C PRO A 138 -11.74 -41.27 15.21
#